data_AF-A0A3M0ZSK2-F1
#
_entry.id   AF-A0A3M0ZSK2-F1
#
_cell.length_a   1.000
_cell.length_b   1.000
_cell.length_c   1.000
_cell.angle_alpha   90.00
_cell.angle_beta   90.00
_cell.angle_gamma   90.00
#
_symmetry.space_group_name_H-M   'P 1'
#
loop_
_entity.id
_entity.type
_entity.pdbx_description
1 polymer ?
#
loop_
_entity_poly.entity_id
_entity_poly.type
_entity_poly.pdbx_seq_one_letter_code
_entity_poly.pdbx_strand_id
1 'polypeptide(L)'
;MSIDSISNTSSYLSTYATSSSGNQSSGEELSPLELELQGKLTQRTDLATYQHRASQVRQSITRLVNYLREKRLSQGSDYAGARSSQSVSLSDENAPLATQPGMEGVTAGQIRINGVSIAIDPATDSITDIVQRINRSQEGVFASFNAENGILQISSRLPSQSLTLEDTDGTGFLSAFHLQAGTTAPDRSWNQAAKRLRSTEYQDLFSELIENLDSLLKDRNDTVQGWLDGLRGKMQTIFLNTWPSLSRTSSVLASPLGIKLRTQEPPGDDNEVTWVSFQQTTFLEYARKHPDKVLDFLGVKSNGELRPDGFLSIIDRDLEKTVREATRQNGRVALFLNRFV
;
A
#
# COMPACT_ATOMS: atom_id res chain seq x y z
N MET A 1 8.37 -21.89 5.35
CA MET A 1 9.74 -22.32 5.00
C MET A 1 10.60 -21.07 4.93
N SER A 2 11.61 -20.93 5.79
CA SER A 2 12.49 -19.76 5.79
C SER A 2 13.35 -19.74 4.51
N ILE A 3 13.74 -18.55 4.04
CA ILE A 3 14.68 -18.34 2.94
C ILE A 3 15.97 -19.15 3.14
N ASP A 4 16.37 -19.37 4.40
CA ASP A 4 17.56 -20.16 4.76
C ASP A 4 17.45 -21.66 4.40
N SER A 5 16.23 -22.20 4.39
CA SER A 5 16.00 -23.60 3.98
C SER A 5 16.10 -23.82 2.46
N ILE A 6 15.97 -22.75 1.66
CA ILE A 6 16.16 -22.78 0.21
C ILE A 6 17.66 -22.79 -0.12
N SER A 7 18.47 -22.05 0.64
CA SER A 7 19.91 -21.92 0.44
C SER A 7 20.67 -23.25 0.63
N ASN A 8 20.33 -24.04 1.65
CA ASN A 8 21.01 -25.31 1.93
C ASN A 8 20.75 -26.39 0.86
N THR A 9 19.54 -26.51 0.31
CA THR A 9 19.30 -27.41 -0.84
C THR A 9 19.95 -26.91 -2.12
N SER A 10 20.13 -25.59 -2.27
CA SER A 10 20.79 -25.00 -3.44
C SER A 10 22.30 -25.23 -3.43
N SER A 11 22.93 -25.32 -2.26
CA SER A 11 24.38 -25.58 -2.14
C SER A 11 24.77 -27.00 -2.54
N TYR A 12 24.02 -28.02 -2.11
CA TYR A 12 24.28 -29.42 -2.51
C TYR A 12 24.02 -29.67 -4.00
N LEU A 13 22.98 -29.04 -4.57
CA LEU A 13 22.63 -29.20 -6.00
C LEU A 13 23.50 -28.32 -6.92
N SER A 14 23.97 -27.16 -6.44
CA SER A 14 25.00 -26.34 -7.11
C SER A 14 26.33 -27.09 -7.24
N THR A 15 26.70 -27.88 -6.22
CA THR A 15 27.93 -28.69 -6.26
C THR A 15 27.82 -29.80 -7.31
N TYR A 16 26.63 -30.39 -7.49
CA TYR A 16 26.38 -31.36 -8.57
C TYR A 16 26.42 -30.71 -9.97
N ALA A 17 25.78 -29.55 -10.15
CA ALA A 17 25.79 -28.82 -11.43
C ALA A 17 27.18 -28.25 -11.81
N THR A 18 27.98 -27.83 -10.83
CA THR A 18 29.37 -27.39 -11.07
C THR A 18 30.31 -28.56 -11.32
N SER A 19 30.06 -29.74 -10.72
CA SER A 19 30.82 -30.95 -11.04
C SER A 19 30.59 -31.46 -12.47
N SER A 20 29.38 -31.29 -13.06
CA SER A 20 29.16 -31.62 -14.47
C SER A 20 29.66 -30.52 -15.42
N SER A 21 29.59 -29.24 -15.01
CA SER A 21 30.19 -28.13 -15.78
C SER A 21 31.73 -28.22 -15.88
N GLY A 22 32.40 -28.82 -14.89
CA GLY A 22 33.84 -29.10 -14.94
C GLY A 22 34.25 -30.17 -15.94
N ASN A 23 33.29 -30.94 -16.49
CA ASN A 23 33.52 -32.02 -17.44
C ASN A 23 33.23 -31.63 -18.91
N GLN A 24 32.98 -30.35 -19.20
CA GLN A 24 32.68 -29.85 -20.55
C GLN A 24 33.87 -29.89 -21.54
N SER A 25 35.06 -30.37 -21.15
CA SER A 25 36.19 -30.57 -22.08
C SER A 25 36.17 -31.93 -22.79
N SER A 26 35.32 -32.85 -22.35
CA SER A 26 35.03 -34.14 -22.99
C SER A 26 33.59 -34.11 -23.46
N GLY A 27 33.35 -34.23 -24.77
CA GLY A 27 32.02 -34.13 -25.40
C GLY A 27 31.04 -35.26 -25.04
N GLU A 28 30.84 -35.53 -23.75
CA GLU A 28 29.78 -36.39 -23.24
C GLU A 28 28.48 -35.60 -23.18
N GLU A 29 27.51 -35.97 -24.01
CA GLU A 29 26.14 -35.46 -23.91
C GLU A 29 25.55 -35.83 -22.55
N LEU A 30 24.93 -34.85 -21.89
CA LEU A 30 24.17 -35.08 -20.66
C LEU A 30 23.13 -36.17 -20.88
N SER A 31 23.02 -37.08 -19.91
CA SER A 31 21.97 -38.08 -19.93
C SER A 31 20.57 -37.43 -19.90
N PRO A 32 19.53 -38.12 -20.39
CA PRO A 32 18.16 -37.62 -20.34
C PRO A 32 17.70 -37.22 -18.92
N LEU A 33 18.18 -37.94 -17.90
CA LEU A 33 17.88 -37.65 -16.49
C LEU A 33 18.57 -36.36 -16.01
N GLU A 34 19.82 -36.12 -16.39
CA GLU A 34 20.55 -34.90 -16.03
C GLU A 34 19.92 -33.66 -16.67
N LEU A 35 19.49 -33.77 -17.93
CA LEU A 35 18.73 -32.72 -18.62
C LEU A 35 17.42 -32.42 -17.91
N GLU A 36 16.69 -33.44 -17.45
CA GLU A 36 15.43 -33.27 -16.70
C GLU A 36 15.67 -32.60 -15.34
N LEU A 37 16.69 -33.02 -14.59
CA LEU A 37 17.06 -32.42 -13.31
C LEU A 37 17.50 -30.96 -13.45
N GLN A 38 18.31 -30.65 -14.48
CA GLN A 38 18.72 -29.28 -14.78
C GLN A 38 17.51 -28.40 -15.11
N GLY A 39 16.59 -28.89 -15.96
CA GLY A 39 15.35 -28.17 -16.27
C GLY A 39 14.50 -27.86 -15.03
N LYS A 40 14.42 -28.80 -14.08
CA LYS A 40 13.70 -28.62 -12.81
C LYS A 40 14.38 -27.61 -11.88
N LEU A 41 15.70 -27.59 -11.84
CA LEU A 41 16.47 -26.60 -11.07
C LEU A 41 16.30 -25.19 -11.62
N THR A 42 16.34 -25.03 -12.95
CA THR A 42 16.03 -23.77 -13.63
C THR A 42 14.63 -23.32 -13.27
N GLN A 43 13.62 -24.18 -13.47
CA GLN A 43 12.22 -23.91 -13.11
C GLN A 43 12.06 -23.44 -11.65
N ARG A 44 12.78 -24.05 -10.70
CA ARG A 44 12.74 -23.64 -9.29
C ARG A 44 13.32 -22.25 -9.06
N THR A 45 14.44 -21.94 -9.72
CA THR A 45 15.12 -20.63 -9.63
C THR A 45 14.24 -19.52 -10.19
N ASP A 46 13.54 -19.81 -11.29
CA ASP A 46 12.64 -18.87 -11.95
C ASP A 46 11.43 -18.55 -11.10
N LEU A 47 10.80 -19.58 -10.53
CA LEU A 47 9.68 -19.42 -9.60
C LEU A 47 10.08 -18.59 -8.37
N ALA A 48 11.29 -18.81 -7.84
CA ALA A 48 11.80 -18.02 -6.71
C ALA A 48 12.04 -16.56 -7.08
N THR A 49 12.61 -16.30 -8.26
CA THR A 49 12.85 -14.95 -8.79
C THR A 49 11.53 -14.20 -8.99
N TYR A 50 10.55 -14.86 -9.60
CA TYR A 50 9.19 -14.34 -9.78
C TYR A 50 8.54 -13.98 -8.43
N GLN A 51 8.58 -14.91 -7.46
CA GLN A 51 8.03 -14.69 -6.12
C GLN A 51 8.67 -13.47 -5.43
N HIS A 52 9.99 -13.33 -5.55
CA HIS A 52 10.71 -12.19 -4.98
C HIS A 52 10.24 -10.87 -5.61
N ARG A 53 10.25 -10.75 -6.95
CA ARG A 53 9.83 -9.53 -7.65
C ARG A 53 8.37 -9.18 -7.39
N ALA A 54 7.48 -10.18 -7.41
CA ALA A 54 6.07 -9.99 -7.07
C ALA A 54 5.90 -9.47 -5.63
N SER A 55 6.71 -9.95 -4.68
CA SER A 55 6.67 -9.45 -3.30
C SER A 55 7.10 -7.97 -3.20
N GLN A 56 8.11 -7.54 -3.97
CA GLN A 56 8.55 -6.14 -4.00
C GLN A 56 7.45 -5.22 -4.52
N VAL A 57 6.76 -5.61 -5.61
CA VAL A 57 5.61 -4.84 -6.13
C VAL A 57 4.53 -4.69 -5.05
N ARG A 58 4.15 -5.78 -4.39
CA ARG A 58 3.11 -5.76 -3.34
C ARG A 58 3.52 -4.91 -2.13
N GLN A 59 4.80 -4.93 -1.75
CA GLN A 59 5.32 -4.06 -0.69
C GLN A 59 5.27 -2.57 -1.09
N SER A 60 5.60 -2.22 -2.35
CA SER A 60 5.46 -0.86 -2.86
C SER A 60 3.99 -0.40 -2.90
N ILE A 61 3.05 -1.28 -3.30
CA ILE A 61 1.60 -0.99 -3.21
C ILE A 61 1.21 -0.70 -1.76
N THR A 62 1.65 -1.54 -0.82
CA THR A 62 1.33 -1.39 0.60
C THR A 62 1.84 -0.05 1.16
N ARG A 63 3.09 0.31 0.87
CA ARG A 63 3.67 1.59 1.29
C ARG A 63 2.93 2.79 0.70
N LEU A 64 2.61 2.74 -0.60
CA LEU A 64 1.84 3.80 -1.26
C LEU A 64 0.45 3.97 -0.62
N VAL A 65 -0.25 2.87 -0.35
CA VAL A 65 -1.57 2.89 0.29
C VAL A 65 -1.49 3.40 1.73
N ASN A 66 -0.50 2.95 2.49
CA ASN A 66 -0.30 3.42 3.86
C ASN A 66 0.04 4.91 3.90
N TYR A 67 0.92 5.38 3.02
CA TYR A 67 1.20 6.81 2.86
C TYR A 67 -0.08 7.60 2.58
N LEU A 68 -0.90 7.16 1.61
CA LEU A 68 -2.15 7.82 1.28
C LEU A 68 -3.13 7.81 2.45
N ARG A 69 -3.15 6.73 3.24
CA ARG A 69 -3.98 6.60 4.45
C ARG A 69 -3.49 7.51 5.57
N GLU A 70 -2.20 7.50 5.90
CA GLU A 70 -1.60 8.28 6.99
C GLU A 70 -1.62 9.79 6.73
N LYS A 71 -1.29 10.22 5.51
CA LYS A 71 -1.39 11.65 5.14
C LYS A 71 -2.84 12.12 5.02
N ARG A 72 -3.78 11.20 4.91
CA ARG A 72 -5.22 11.49 4.96
C ARG A 72 -5.73 11.57 6.39
N LEU A 73 -5.33 10.65 7.25
CA LEU A 73 -5.61 10.70 8.69
C LEU A 73 -5.02 11.96 9.30
N SER A 74 -3.78 12.32 9.01
CA SER A 74 -3.13 13.49 9.61
C SER A 74 -3.66 14.87 9.15
N GLN A 75 -4.45 14.97 8.07
CA GLN A 75 -4.90 16.24 7.46
C GLN A 75 -6.30 16.17 6.82
N GLY A 76 -7.33 15.80 7.58
CA GLY A 76 -8.70 15.46 7.12
C GLY A 76 -9.32 16.33 5.99
N SER A 77 -9.40 15.81 4.77
CA SER A 77 -9.98 16.52 3.61
C SER A 77 -11.17 15.84 2.90
N ASP A 78 -11.73 14.76 3.44
CA ASP A 78 -13.10 14.34 3.07
C ASP A 78 -13.98 14.16 4.31
N TYR A 79 -13.35 14.29 5.47
CA TYR A 79 -13.90 14.11 6.79
C TYR A 79 -13.67 15.42 7.52
N ALA A 80 -14.70 15.92 8.17
CA ALA A 80 -14.49 16.92 9.18
C ALA A 80 -13.64 16.33 10.30
N GLY A 81 -12.64 17.08 10.75
CA GLY A 81 -11.71 16.64 11.79
C GLY A 81 -11.25 17.80 12.65
N ALA A 82 -10.99 17.49 13.91
CA ALA A 82 -10.38 18.38 14.88
C ALA A 82 -9.11 17.72 15.41
N ARG A 83 -8.03 18.49 15.50
CA ARG A 83 -6.73 18.04 15.97
C ARG A 83 -6.19 19.06 16.96
N SER A 84 -5.55 18.58 18.02
CA SER A 84 -4.85 19.43 18.97
C SER A 84 -3.92 20.38 18.24
N SER A 85 -4.07 21.67 18.49
CA SER A 85 -3.21 22.70 17.89
C SER A 85 -1.82 22.76 18.54
N GLN A 86 -1.66 22.11 19.69
CA GLN A 86 -0.41 21.99 20.44
C GLN A 86 -0.28 20.57 21.01
N SER A 87 0.95 20.14 21.27
CA SER A 87 1.23 18.87 21.93
C SER A 87 0.92 18.96 23.42
N VAL A 88 0.23 17.97 23.96
CA VAL A 88 -0.01 17.78 25.39
C VAL A 88 0.86 16.64 25.90
N SER A 89 1.77 16.93 26.83
CA SER A 89 2.58 15.88 27.45
C SER A 89 1.81 15.19 28.57
N LEU A 90 1.50 13.91 28.36
CA LEU A 90 0.97 13.04 29.41
C LEU A 90 2.11 12.21 30.01
N SER A 91 2.02 11.96 31.31
CA SER A 91 2.97 11.09 32.01
C SER A 91 2.65 9.60 31.84
N ASP A 92 1.36 9.28 31.69
CA ASP A 92 0.84 7.94 31.35
C ASP A 92 -0.57 8.10 30.78
N GLU A 93 -0.80 7.71 29.53
CA GLU A 93 -2.10 7.79 28.87
C GLU A 93 -3.18 6.86 29.46
N ASN A 94 -2.81 5.94 30.34
CA ASN A 94 -3.72 4.98 30.98
C ASN A 94 -4.03 5.33 32.45
N ALA A 95 -3.37 6.34 33.01
CA ALA A 95 -3.67 6.83 34.34
C ALA A 95 -4.82 7.87 34.33
N PRO A 96 -5.52 8.08 35.47
CA PRO A 96 -6.63 9.02 35.53
C PRO A 96 -6.24 10.43 35.08
N LEU A 97 -7.13 11.12 34.37
CA LEU A 97 -6.85 12.48 33.86
C LEU A 97 -6.45 13.45 34.96
N ALA A 98 -7.07 13.37 36.15
CA ALA A 98 -6.77 14.24 37.28
C ALA A 98 -5.33 14.12 37.80
N THR A 99 -4.60 13.05 37.46
CA THR A 99 -3.19 12.88 37.83
C THR A 99 -2.22 13.33 36.74
N GLN A 100 -2.73 13.74 35.56
CA GLN A 100 -1.89 14.11 34.43
C GLN A 100 -1.53 15.60 34.42
N PRO A 101 -0.29 15.97 34.05
CA PRO A 101 0.09 17.37 33.84
C PRO A 101 -0.78 18.03 32.75
N GLY A 102 -1.25 19.25 33.00
CA GLY A 102 -2.04 20.03 32.03
C GLY A 102 -3.52 19.63 31.96
N MET A 103 -3.98 18.73 32.83
CA MET A 103 -5.38 18.30 32.96
C MET A 103 -6.05 18.83 34.22
N GLU A 104 -5.39 19.71 35.00
CA GLU A 104 -5.87 20.19 36.30
C GLU A 104 -7.18 21.00 36.20
N GLY A 105 -7.46 21.55 35.02
CA GLY A 105 -8.70 22.27 34.71
C GLY A 105 -9.84 21.40 34.20
N VAL A 106 -9.64 20.08 34.03
CA VAL A 106 -10.68 19.17 33.53
C VAL A 106 -11.58 18.74 34.68
N THR A 107 -12.90 18.87 34.51
CA THR A 107 -13.92 18.52 35.50
C THR A 107 -14.88 17.46 34.96
N ALA A 108 -15.59 16.78 35.87
CA ALA A 108 -16.58 15.78 35.50
C ALA A 108 -17.78 16.41 34.80
N GLY A 109 -18.28 15.75 33.76
CA GLY A 109 -19.43 16.22 32.98
C GLY A 109 -19.51 15.54 31.61
N GLN A 110 -20.12 16.20 30.63
CA GLN A 110 -20.29 15.68 29.28
C GLN A 110 -19.73 16.62 28.23
N ILE A 111 -19.09 16.01 27.22
CA ILE A 111 -18.90 16.60 25.90
C ILE A 111 -19.88 15.95 24.93
N ARG A 112 -20.24 16.65 23.84
CA ARG A 112 -20.96 16.05 22.72
C ARG A 112 -20.12 16.01 21.46
N ILE A 113 -20.20 14.88 20.77
CA ILE A 113 -19.60 14.67 19.46
C ILE A 113 -20.70 14.24 18.50
N ASN A 114 -20.96 15.05 17.48
CA ASN A 114 -22.07 14.86 16.53
C ASN A 114 -23.43 14.62 17.22
N GLY A 115 -23.67 15.33 18.33
CA GLY A 115 -24.91 15.22 19.11
C GLY A 115 -24.95 14.09 20.14
N VAL A 116 -23.95 13.18 20.18
CA VAL A 116 -23.88 12.12 21.19
C VAL A 116 -23.01 12.51 22.36
N SER A 117 -23.58 12.34 23.55
CA SER A 117 -22.94 12.59 24.83
C SER A 117 -21.86 11.57 25.16
N ILE A 118 -20.68 12.07 25.49
CA ILE A 118 -19.54 11.32 26.03
C ILE A 118 -19.31 11.85 27.42
N ALA A 119 -19.56 11.01 28.44
CA ALA A 119 -19.24 11.35 29.82
C ALA A 119 -17.73 11.43 30.00
N ILE A 120 -17.29 12.33 30.87
CA ILE A 120 -15.91 12.53 31.32
C ILE A 120 -15.94 12.51 32.84
N ASP A 121 -15.12 11.65 33.44
CA ASP A 121 -14.84 11.66 34.87
C ASP A 121 -13.31 11.69 35.08
N PRO A 122 -12.71 12.84 35.39
CA PRO A 122 -11.26 12.94 35.49
C PRO A 122 -10.66 12.14 36.66
N ALA A 123 -11.47 11.76 37.66
CA ALA A 123 -10.99 10.97 38.79
C ALA A 123 -10.76 9.50 38.43
N THR A 124 -11.46 8.99 37.40
CA THR A 124 -11.40 7.56 37.03
C THR A 124 -11.01 7.32 35.58
N ASP A 125 -11.36 8.22 34.66
CA ASP A 125 -11.09 8.05 33.23
C ASP A 125 -9.64 8.38 32.89
N SER A 126 -9.04 7.56 32.04
CA SER A 126 -7.82 7.88 31.30
C SER A 126 -8.13 8.46 29.91
N ILE A 127 -7.12 9.00 29.22
CA ILE A 127 -7.31 9.42 27.81
C ILE A 127 -7.61 8.23 26.92
N THR A 128 -7.02 7.07 27.21
CA THR A 128 -7.31 5.80 26.52
C THR A 128 -8.78 5.43 26.67
N ASP A 129 -9.35 5.55 27.88
CA ASP A 129 -10.77 5.23 28.12
C ASP A 129 -11.70 6.15 27.33
N ILE A 130 -11.42 7.45 27.32
CA ILE A 130 -12.23 8.44 26.61
C ILE A 130 -12.14 8.23 25.09
N VAL A 131 -10.95 8.00 24.55
CA VAL A 131 -10.77 7.68 23.12
C VAL A 131 -11.52 6.41 22.76
N GLN A 132 -11.48 5.37 23.59
CA GLN A 132 -12.26 4.15 23.37
C GLN A 132 -13.76 4.41 23.45
N ARG A 133 -14.21 5.24 24.38
CA ARG A 133 -15.62 5.62 24.53
C ARG A 133 -16.13 6.36 23.29
N ILE A 134 -15.35 7.30 22.76
CA ILE A 134 -15.65 8.00 21.50
C ILE A 134 -15.69 7.01 20.32
N ASN A 135 -14.72 6.10 20.22
CA ASN A 135 -14.69 5.12 19.12
C ASN A 135 -15.84 4.10 19.17
N ARG A 136 -16.41 3.88 20.35
CA ARG A 136 -17.58 3.00 20.58
C ARG A 136 -18.92 3.72 20.40
N SER A 137 -18.97 5.05 20.50
CA SER A 137 -20.20 5.79 20.20
C SER A 137 -20.47 5.68 18.69
N GLN A 138 -21.59 5.05 18.33
CA GLN A 138 -21.85 4.51 16.99
C GLN A 138 -22.05 5.58 15.88
N GLU A 139 -21.79 6.87 16.15
CA GLU A 139 -22.17 8.03 15.32
C GLU A 139 -21.18 8.39 14.20
N GLY A 140 -20.40 7.42 13.76
CA GLY A 140 -19.49 7.64 12.63
C GLY A 140 -18.41 8.67 12.95
N VAL A 141 -17.75 8.55 14.10
CA VAL A 141 -16.50 9.27 14.41
C VAL A 141 -15.36 8.30 14.73
N PHE A 142 -14.14 8.78 14.59
CA PHE A 142 -12.91 8.10 14.97
C PHE A 142 -12.04 9.06 15.77
N ALA A 143 -11.61 8.61 16.95
CA ALA A 143 -10.68 9.32 17.82
C ALA A 143 -9.39 8.53 17.98
N SER A 144 -8.28 9.23 18.07
CA SER A 144 -6.97 8.66 18.37
C SER A 144 -6.14 9.64 19.18
N PHE A 145 -5.39 9.13 20.14
CA PHE A 145 -4.36 9.87 20.85
C PHE A 145 -3.00 9.24 20.54
N ASN A 146 -2.00 10.08 20.25
CA ASN A 146 -0.61 9.65 20.11
C ASN A 146 0.20 10.22 21.27
N ALA A 147 0.67 9.34 22.15
CA ALA A 147 1.40 9.72 23.35
C ALA A 147 2.81 10.27 23.07
N GLU A 148 3.46 9.84 21.97
CA GLU A 148 4.80 10.31 21.60
C GLU A 148 4.83 11.79 21.23
N ASN A 149 3.76 12.29 20.61
CA ASN A 149 3.66 13.68 20.18
C ASN A 149 2.57 14.48 20.91
N GLY A 150 1.84 13.85 21.83
CA GLY A 150 0.83 14.51 22.65
C GLY A 150 -0.39 15.01 21.86
N ILE A 151 -0.72 14.37 20.74
CA ILE A 151 -1.79 14.86 19.84
C ILE A 151 -3.04 14.02 19.99
N LEU A 152 -4.14 14.68 20.39
CA LEU A 152 -5.49 14.14 20.25
C LEU A 152 -6.06 14.54 18.89
N GLN A 153 -6.67 13.56 18.22
CA GLN A 153 -7.33 13.77 16.95
C GLN A 153 -8.71 13.11 16.95
N ILE A 154 -9.71 13.83 16.48
CA ILE A 154 -11.08 13.37 16.29
C ILE A 154 -11.49 13.66 14.85
N SER A 155 -12.14 12.71 14.19
CA SER A 155 -12.58 12.85 12.79
C SER A 155 -13.90 12.15 12.56
N SER A 156 -14.65 12.59 11.54
CA SER A 156 -15.77 11.81 11.02
C SER A 156 -15.27 10.53 10.34
N ARG A 157 -16.07 9.47 10.43
CA ARG A 157 -15.86 8.14 9.83
C ARG A 157 -16.49 8.06 8.45
N LEU A 158 -17.53 8.87 8.18
CA LEU A 158 -18.21 8.94 6.88
C LEU A 158 -17.83 10.21 6.10
N PRO A 159 -17.53 10.08 4.79
CA PRO A 159 -17.13 11.21 3.98
C PRO A 159 -18.30 12.19 3.85
N SER A 160 -18.01 13.48 3.73
CA SER A 160 -19.01 14.56 3.67
C SER A 160 -19.85 14.76 4.95
N GLN A 161 -19.54 14.05 6.05
CA GLN A 161 -20.14 14.30 7.35
C GLN A 161 -19.38 15.43 8.06
N SER A 162 -20.12 16.41 8.58
CA SER A 162 -19.56 17.42 9.48
C SER A 162 -19.18 16.81 10.83
N LEU A 163 -18.24 17.44 11.53
CA LEU A 163 -17.85 17.08 12.88
C LEU A 163 -18.27 18.25 13.78
N THR A 164 -19.17 17.99 14.71
CA THR A 164 -19.58 18.96 15.73
C THR A 164 -19.02 18.51 17.07
N LEU A 165 -18.20 19.37 17.68
CA LEU A 165 -17.67 19.19 19.02
C LEU A 165 -18.26 20.25 19.94
N GLU A 166 -18.83 19.82 21.05
CA GLU A 166 -19.42 20.70 22.06
C GLU A 166 -18.92 20.27 23.44
N ASP A 167 -18.59 21.24 24.28
CA ASP A 167 -18.35 21.01 25.70
C ASP A 167 -19.60 21.45 26.48
N THR A 168 -20.58 20.55 26.59
CA THR A 168 -21.93 20.90 27.05
C THR A 168 -21.98 21.28 28.52
N ASP A 169 -21.14 20.67 29.34
CA ASP A 169 -21.10 20.92 30.79
C ASP A 169 -19.91 21.79 31.22
N GLY A 170 -19.12 22.31 30.27
CA GLY A 170 -17.92 23.08 30.58
C GLY A 170 -16.83 22.25 31.25
N THR A 171 -16.70 20.98 30.84
CA THR A 171 -15.72 20.02 31.37
C THR A 171 -14.28 20.51 31.23
N GLY A 172 -13.99 21.40 30.27
CA GLY A 172 -12.64 21.87 29.98
C GLY A 172 -11.80 20.85 29.18
N PHE A 173 -12.34 19.66 28.89
CA PHE A 173 -11.62 18.57 28.24
C PHE A 173 -11.13 18.95 26.83
N LEU A 174 -11.98 19.53 25.99
CA LEU A 174 -11.59 19.95 24.64
C LEU A 174 -10.50 21.03 24.68
N SER A 175 -10.63 21.99 25.61
CA SER A 175 -9.68 23.07 25.81
C SER A 175 -8.32 22.57 26.29
N ALA A 176 -8.28 21.57 27.19
CA ALA A 176 -7.05 20.96 27.66
C ALA A 176 -6.24 20.31 26.52
N PHE A 177 -6.92 19.82 25.48
CA PHE A 177 -6.29 19.31 24.25
C PHE A 177 -6.15 20.35 23.15
N HIS A 178 -6.38 21.63 23.44
CA HIS A 178 -6.36 22.73 22.47
C HIS A 178 -7.22 22.46 21.23
N LEU A 179 -8.36 21.78 21.44
CA LEU A 179 -9.39 21.55 20.46
C LEU A 179 -10.45 22.64 20.56
N GLN A 180 -10.75 23.28 19.44
CA GLN A 180 -11.79 24.28 19.38
C GLN A 180 -13.17 23.60 19.27
N ALA A 181 -14.07 23.91 20.20
CA ALA A 181 -15.48 23.54 20.07
C ALA A 181 -16.11 24.25 18.86
N GLY A 182 -17.04 23.59 18.19
CA GLY A 182 -17.70 24.09 17.00
C GLY A 182 -17.99 23.00 15.98
N THR A 183 -18.57 23.42 14.86
CA THR A 183 -18.82 22.54 13.71
C THR A 183 -17.76 22.76 12.64
N THR A 184 -16.98 21.72 12.38
CA THR A 184 -16.06 21.66 11.25
C THR A 184 -16.79 21.01 10.08
N ALA A 185 -16.82 21.69 8.93
CA ALA A 185 -17.25 21.06 7.69
C ALA A 185 -16.12 20.19 7.12
N PRO A 186 -16.44 19.10 6.41
CA PRO A 186 -15.44 18.34 5.68
C PRO A 186 -14.74 19.25 4.67
N ASP A 187 -13.41 19.35 4.75
CA ASP A 187 -12.63 20.24 3.88
C ASP A 187 -12.55 19.66 2.46
N ARG A 188 -13.50 20.01 1.59
CA ARG A 188 -13.57 19.57 0.17
C ARG A 188 -12.47 20.19 -0.71
N SER A 189 -11.29 20.44 -0.17
CA SER A 189 -10.23 21.15 -0.87
C SER A 189 -9.46 20.22 -1.80
N TRP A 190 -9.85 20.26 -3.07
CA TRP A 190 -9.08 19.84 -4.26
C TRP A 190 -7.57 20.19 -4.16
N ASN A 191 -7.22 21.28 -3.46
CA ASN A 191 -5.83 21.70 -3.26
C ASN A 191 -5.01 20.76 -2.35
N GLN A 192 -5.63 20.08 -1.39
CA GLN A 192 -4.93 19.21 -0.44
C GLN A 192 -4.64 17.83 -1.03
N ALA A 193 -5.58 17.22 -1.75
CA ALA A 193 -5.34 15.99 -2.50
C ALA A 193 -4.22 16.20 -3.55
N ALA A 194 -4.29 17.32 -4.29
CA ALA A 194 -3.22 17.73 -5.17
C ALA A 194 -1.89 17.94 -4.41
N LYS A 195 -1.89 18.52 -3.21
CA LYS A 195 -0.65 18.70 -2.41
C LYS A 195 0.00 17.37 -2.02
N ARG A 196 -0.80 16.36 -1.64
CA ARG A 196 -0.30 15.01 -1.25
C ARG A 196 0.34 14.28 -2.43
N LEU A 197 -0.37 14.22 -3.55
CA LEU A 197 0.12 13.58 -4.78
C LEU A 197 1.38 14.26 -5.33
N ARG A 198 1.58 15.55 -5.00
CA ARG A 198 2.75 16.33 -5.40
C ARG A 198 3.85 16.37 -4.33
N SER A 199 3.70 15.67 -3.22
CA SER A 199 4.81 15.53 -2.27
C SER A 199 5.91 14.68 -2.88
N THR A 200 7.16 14.95 -2.52
CA THR A 200 8.30 14.14 -2.95
C THR A 200 8.15 12.69 -2.50
N GLU A 201 7.73 12.49 -1.25
CA GLU A 201 7.51 11.16 -0.65
C GLU A 201 6.49 10.32 -1.45
N TYR A 202 5.37 10.91 -1.90
CA TYR A 202 4.42 10.21 -2.76
C TYR A 202 5.04 9.82 -4.11
N GLN A 203 5.78 10.74 -4.72
CA GLN A 203 6.39 10.51 -6.03
C GLN A 203 7.45 9.42 -5.99
N ASP A 204 8.26 9.39 -4.93
CA ASP A 204 9.29 8.37 -4.73
C ASP A 204 8.64 7.00 -4.57
N LEU A 205 7.58 6.90 -3.75
CA LEU A 205 6.82 5.66 -3.56
C LEU A 205 6.13 5.20 -4.85
N PHE A 206 5.61 6.13 -5.65
CA PHE A 206 4.96 5.80 -6.91
C PHE A 206 5.96 5.39 -7.99
N SER A 207 7.11 6.07 -8.09
CA SER A 207 8.21 5.69 -8.97
C SER A 207 8.73 4.29 -8.62
N GLU A 208 8.97 4.01 -7.35
CA GLU A 208 9.41 2.69 -6.88
C GLU A 208 8.40 1.59 -7.23
N LEU A 209 7.10 1.86 -7.09
CA LEU A 209 6.06 0.92 -7.54
C LEU A 209 6.20 0.62 -9.03
N ILE A 210 6.35 1.64 -9.87
CA ILE A 210 6.44 1.47 -11.32
C ILE A 210 7.74 0.76 -11.73
N GLU A 211 8.86 1.05 -11.07
CA GLU A 211 10.15 0.38 -11.30
C GLU A 211 10.09 -1.11 -10.92
N ASN A 212 9.54 -1.44 -9.75
CA ASN A 212 9.35 -2.83 -9.35
C ASN A 212 8.41 -3.57 -10.30
N LEU A 213 7.37 -2.89 -10.78
CA LEU A 213 6.43 -3.45 -11.74
C LEU A 213 7.09 -3.68 -13.10
N ASP A 214 7.89 -2.75 -13.59
CA ASP A 214 8.66 -2.90 -14.82
C ASP A 214 9.67 -4.05 -14.72
N SER A 215 10.40 -4.15 -13.60
CA SER A 215 11.31 -5.26 -13.31
C SER A 215 10.60 -6.61 -13.31
N LEU A 216 9.41 -6.70 -12.71
CA LEU A 216 8.60 -7.92 -12.77
C LEU A 216 8.17 -8.25 -14.19
N LEU A 217 7.68 -7.26 -14.94
CA LEU A 217 7.19 -7.44 -16.30
C LEU A 217 8.32 -7.73 -17.31
N LYS A 218 9.57 -7.40 -16.98
CA LYS A 218 10.75 -7.76 -17.80
C LYS A 218 11.15 -9.23 -17.67
N ASP A 219 10.64 -9.96 -16.67
CA ASP A 219 10.99 -11.36 -16.49
C ASP A 219 10.58 -12.16 -17.73
N ARG A 220 11.58 -12.82 -18.33
CA ARG A 220 11.45 -13.54 -19.59
C ARG A 220 11.20 -15.03 -19.42
N ASN A 221 11.05 -15.51 -18.19
CA ASN A 221 11.04 -16.94 -17.98
C ASN A 221 9.77 -17.66 -18.45
N ASP A 222 9.94 -18.69 -19.27
CA ASP A 222 8.87 -19.52 -19.84
C ASP A 222 7.91 -20.09 -18.77
N THR A 223 8.42 -20.40 -17.57
CA THR A 223 7.64 -20.92 -16.45
C THR A 223 6.54 -19.95 -16.03
N VAL A 224 6.80 -18.64 -16.11
CA VAL A 224 5.90 -17.59 -15.57
C VAL A 224 5.35 -16.66 -16.64
N GLN A 225 5.76 -16.79 -17.91
CA GLN A 225 5.32 -15.91 -19.00
C GLN A 225 3.81 -15.75 -19.08
N GLY A 226 3.07 -16.86 -19.06
CA GLY A 226 1.61 -16.80 -19.15
C GLY A 226 0.96 -15.98 -18.02
N TRP A 227 1.58 -15.92 -16.84
CA TRP A 227 1.13 -15.08 -15.74
C TRP A 227 1.43 -13.60 -15.99
N LEU A 228 2.62 -13.30 -16.51
CA LEU A 228 3.03 -11.94 -16.86
C LEU A 228 2.20 -11.39 -18.01
N ASP A 229 1.91 -12.18 -19.04
CA ASP A 229 1.00 -11.82 -20.12
C ASP A 229 -0.42 -11.52 -19.62
N GLY A 230 -0.93 -12.36 -18.71
CA GLY A 230 -2.21 -12.13 -18.06
C GLY A 230 -2.25 -10.82 -17.28
N LEU A 231 -1.17 -10.47 -16.58
CA LEU A 231 -1.05 -9.21 -15.85
C LEU A 231 -0.97 -8.01 -16.82
N ARG A 232 -0.12 -8.08 -17.86
CA ARG A 232 0.00 -7.07 -18.92
C ARG A 232 -1.36 -6.78 -19.55
N GLY A 233 -2.11 -7.81 -19.94
CA GLY A 233 -3.44 -7.67 -20.54
C GLY A 233 -4.46 -6.99 -19.63
N LYS A 234 -4.44 -7.29 -18.32
CA LYS A 234 -5.30 -6.61 -17.33
C LYS A 234 -4.92 -5.15 -17.17
N MET A 235 -3.63 -4.84 -17.08
CA MET A 235 -3.15 -3.46 -17.01
C MET A 235 -3.57 -2.65 -18.24
N GLN A 236 -3.42 -3.23 -19.45
CA GLN A 236 -3.87 -2.61 -20.69
C GLN A 236 -5.38 -2.33 -20.68
N THR A 237 -6.17 -3.28 -20.20
CA THR A 237 -7.63 -3.12 -20.06
C THR A 237 -7.97 -1.96 -19.13
N ILE A 238 -7.30 -1.84 -17.98
CA ILE A 238 -7.51 -0.72 -17.05
C ILE A 238 -7.15 0.60 -17.71
N PHE A 239 -6.01 0.68 -18.40
CA PHE A 239 -5.59 1.89 -19.12
C PHE A 239 -6.63 2.34 -20.15
N LEU A 240 -7.09 1.41 -20.98
CA LEU A 240 -8.07 1.71 -22.04
C LEU A 240 -9.44 2.08 -21.46
N ASN A 241 -9.85 1.48 -20.34
CA ASN A 241 -11.10 1.83 -19.67
C ASN A 241 -11.02 3.19 -18.96
N THR A 242 -9.87 3.51 -18.36
CA THR A 242 -9.66 4.79 -17.66
C THR A 242 -9.52 5.94 -18.65
N TRP A 243 -8.86 5.71 -19.79
CA TRP A 243 -8.69 6.70 -20.86
C TRP A 243 -9.16 6.15 -22.21
N PRO A 244 -10.48 6.21 -22.48
CA PRO A 244 -11.06 5.69 -23.73
C PRO A 244 -10.53 6.35 -25.00
N SER A 245 -9.90 7.53 -24.88
CA SER A 245 -9.26 8.24 -25.99
C SER A 245 -7.95 7.59 -26.46
N LEU A 246 -7.38 6.65 -25.70
CA LEU A 246 -6.16 5.96 -26.10
C LEU A 246 -6.43 4.98 -27.24
N SER A 247 -5.54 4.96 -28.24
CA SER A 247 -5.66 4.04 -29.36
C SER A 247 -5.36 2.61 -28.94
N ARG A 248 -6.30 1.70 -29.19
CA ARG A 248 -6.15 0.24 -28.95
C ARG A 248 -5.09 -0.41 -29.85
N THR A 249 -4.73 0.23 -30.96
CA THR A 249 -3.73 -0.29 -31.91
C THR A 249 -2.33 0.24 -31.64
N SER A 250 -2.16 1.12 -30.64
CA SER A 250 -0.84 1.66 -30.29
C SER A 250 0.03 0.60 -29.65
N SER A 251 1.31 0.55 -30.03
CA SER A 251 2.36 -0.24 -29.36
C SER A 251 2.68 0.27 -27.96
N VAL A 252 2.32 1.54 -27.66
CA VAL A 252 2.48 2.18 -26.36
C VAL A 252 1.24 2.98 -26.00
N LEU A 253 0.62 2.65 -24.87
CA LEU A 253 -0.47 3.40 -24.25
C LEU A 253 0.13 4.46 -23.31
N ALA A 254 0.11 5.72 -23.71
CA ALA A 254 0.59 6.84 -22.90
C ALA A 254 -0.58 7.52 -22.19
N SER A 255 -0.69 7.33 -20.87
CA SER A 255 -1.73 7.98 -20.09
C SER A 255 -1.44 9.47 -19.86
N PRO A 256 -2.48 10.29 -19.68
CA PRO A 256 -2.33 11.67 -19.22
C PRO A 256 -1.61 11.82 -17.87
N LEU A 257 -1.53 10.75 -17.06
CA LEU A 257 -0.75 10.71 -15.81
C LEU A 257 0.75 10.62 -16.03
N GLY A 258 1.23 10.55 -17.29
CA GLY A 258 2.64 10.32 -17.56
C GLY A 258 3.07 8.86 -17.39
N ILE A 259 2.13 7.91 -17.29
CA ILE A 259 2.45 6.50 -17.26
C ILE A 259 2.38 5.97 -18.68
N LYS A 260 3.44 5.31 -19.15
CA LYS A 260 3.44 4.64 -20.46
C LYS A 260 3.44 3.15 -20.25
N LEU A 261 2.51 2.45 -20.88
CA LEU A 261 2.39 1.00 -20.87
C LEU A 261 2.57 0.46 -22.28
N ARG A 262 3.54 -0.43 -22.46
CA ARG A 262 3.77 -1.09 -23.74
C ARG A 262 2.75 -2.22 -23.95
N THR A 263 2.25 -2.36 -25.17
CA THR A 263 1.23 -3.37 -25.51
C THR A 263 1.79 -4.61 -26.19
N GLN A 264 2.97 -4.48 -26.80
CA GLN A 264 3.63 -5.52 -27.57
C GLN A 264 5.14 -5.47 -27.31
N GLU A 265 5.77 -6.63 -27.31
CA GLU A 265 7.21 -6.74 -27.20
C GLU A 265 7.89 -6.01 -28.37
N PRO A 266 8.90 -5.15 -28.13
CA PRO A 266 9.58 -4.47 -29.21
C PRO A 266 10.45 -5.46 -30.00
N PRO A 267 10.55 -5.31 -31.33
CA PRO A 267 11.52 -6.08 -32.10
C PRO A 267 12.95 -5.57 -31.80
N GLY A 268 13.82 -6.38 -31.19
CA GLY A 268 15.23 -6.03 -30.95
C GLY A 268 15.83 -6.59 -29.66
N ASP A 269 17.13 -6.31 -29.47
CA ASP A 269 18.00 -6.87 -28.43
C ASP A 269 17.56 -6.51 -26.99
N ASP A 270 17.77 -7.46 -26.08
CA ASP A 270 16.87 -7.77 -24.96
C ASP A 270 16.98 -6.88 -23.71
N ASN A 271 17.98 -6.00 -23.64
CA ASN A 271 18.37 -5.32 -22.39
C ASN A 271 17.67 -3.98 -22.12
N GLU A 272 16.88 -3.44 -23.05
CA GLU A 272 16.24 -2.11 -22.90
C GLU A 272 14.69 -2.13 -22.89
N VAL A 273 14.07 -3.30 -22.78
CA VAL A 273 12.59 -3.40 -22.91
C VAL A 273 11.88 -2.88 -21.67
N THR A 274 11.55 -1.59 -21.66
CA THR A 274 10.66 -1.00 -20.64
C THR A 274 9.20 -1.27 -20.99
N TRP A 275 8.54 -2.07 -20.15
CA TRP A 275 7.12 -2.43 -20.25
C TRP A 275 6.23 -1.36 -19.64
N VAL A 276 6.66 -0.78 -18.52
CA VAL A 276 5.97 0.33 -17.88
C VAL A 276 6.97 1.41 -17.46
N SER A 277 6.63 2.67 -17.69
CA SER A 277 7.46 3.80 -17.27
C SER A 277 6.62 4.93 -16.72
N PHE A 278 7.25 5.77 -15.89
CA PHE A 278 6.62 6.88 -15.21
C PHE A 278 7.36 8.18 -15.50
N GLN A 279 6.62 9.19 -15.94
CA GLN A 279 7.12 10.55 -16.17
C GLN A 279 6.64 11.46 -15.04
N GLN A 280 7.49 11.64 -14.03
CA GLN A 280 7.20 12.38 -12.82
C GLN A 280 6.69 13.81 -13.09
N THR A 281 7.30 14.55 -14.02
CA THR A 281 6.87 15.91 -14.37
C THR A 281 5.46 15.94 -14.94
N THR A 282 5.14 15.03 -15.87
CA THR A 282 3.81 14.90 -16.46
C THR A 282 2.78 14.53 -15.41
N PHE A 283 3.12 13.61 -14.51
CA PHE A 283 2.28 13.23 -13.39
C PHE A 283 1.98 14.40 -12.47
N LEU A 284 3.00 15.17 -12.08
CA LEU A 284 2.86 16.34 -11.23
C LEU A 284 1.92 17.38 -11.83
N GLU A 285 2.07 17.67 -13.12
CA GLU A 285 1.21 18.60 -13.84
C GLU A 285 -0.23 18.11 -13.91
N TYR A 286 -0.43 16.81 -14.16
CA TYR A 286 -1.77 16.23 -14.21
C TYR A 286 -2.41 16.17 -12.82
N ALA A 287 -1.70 15.68 -11.81
CA ALA A 287 -2.17 15.58 -10.42
C ALA A 287 -2.49 16.96 -9.83
N ARG A 288 -1.82 18.02 -10.29
CA ARG A 288 -2.17 19.41 -9.95
C ARG A 288 -3.56 19.79 -10.46
N LYS A 289 -3.94 19.33 -11.66
CA LYS A 289 -5.20 19.71 -12.33
C LYS A 289 -6.35 18.76 -11.99
N HIS A 290 -6.05 17.48 -11.79
CA HIS A 290 -7.02 16.39 -11.70
C HIS A 290 -6.65 15.34 -10.62
N PRO A 291 -6.49 15.73 -9.34
CA PRO A 291 -6.12 14.82 -8.26
C PRO A 291 -7.16 13.71 -8.02
N ASP A 292 -8.44 14.02 -8.24
CA ASP A 292 -9.57 13.09 -8.18
C ASP A 292 -9.40 11.94 -9.18
N LYS A 293 -9.04 12.25 -10.43
CA LYS A 293 -8.82 11.25 -11.47
C LYS A 293 -7.59 10.38 -11.19
N VAL A 294 -6.58 10.92 -10.51
CA VAL A 294 -5.44 10.12 -10.05
C VAL A 294 -5.88 9.10 -9.03
N LEU A 295 -6.61 9.52 -7.99
CA LEU A 295 -7.09 8.64 -6.94
C LEU A 295 -8.09 7.60 -7.48
N ASP A 296 -8.95 8.00 -8.41
CA ASP A 296 -9.89 7.10 -9.09
C ASP A 296 -9.15 6.03 -9.91
N PHE A 297 -8.12 6.40 -10.67
CA PHE A 297 -7.27 5.45 -11.41
C PHE A 297 -6.58 4.45 -10.48
N LEU A 298 -5.96 4.93 -9.40
CA LEU A 298 -5.37 4.05 -8.38
C LEU A 298 -6.43 3.16 -7.71
N GLY A 299 -7.69 3.58 -7.81
CA GLY A 299 -8.85 3.03 -7.13
C GLY A 299 -8.74 3.18 -5.64
N VAL A 300 -8.24 4.31 -5.16
CA VAL A 300 -8.26 4.63 -3.73
C VAL A 300 -9.61 5.28 -3.46
N LYS A 301 -10.47 4.61 -2.69
CA LYS A 301 -11.75 5.18 -2.25
C LYS A 301 -11.51 6.41 -1.40
N SER A 302 -12.58 7.15 -1.15
CA SER A 302 -12.59 8.17 -0.10
C SER A 302 -11.99 7.57 1.15
N ASN A 303 -12.56 6.56 1.80
CA ASN A 303 -12.05 5.94 3.05
C ASN A 303 -10.60 5.37 3.07
N GLY A 304 -9.81 5.49 1.99
CA GLY A 304 -8.43 4.99 1.93
C GLY A 304 -8.34 3.46 1.77
N GLU A 305 -9.47 2.80 1.58
CA GLU A 305 -9.50 1.44 1.07
C GLU A 305 -9.29 1.45 -0.44
N LEU A 306 -8.75 0.35 -0.95
CA LEU A 306 -8.72 0.13 -2.37
C LEU A 306 -10.10 -0.34 -2.87
N ARG A 307 -10.53 0.18 -4.01
CA ARG A 307 -11.66 -0.30 -4.77
C ARG A 307 -11.27 -1.60 -5.46
N PRO A 308 -12.17 -2.61 -5.53
CA PRO A 308 -11.86 -3.89 -6.17
C PRO A 308 -11.49 -3.81 -7.66
N ASP A 309 -11.89 -2.72 -8.33
CA ASP A 309 -11.66 -2.39 -9.74
C ASP A 309 -10.53 -1.38 -9.95
N GLY A 310 -9.88 -0.93 -8.89
CA GLY A 310 -8.73 -0.02 -8.93
C GLY A 310 -7.47 -0.65 -9.51
N PHE A 311 -6.62 0.18 -10.11
CA PHE A 311 -5.32 -0.27 -10.62
C PHE A 311 -4.50 -1.03 -9.58
N LEU A 312 -4.39 -0.49 -8.35
CA LEU A 312 -3.61 -1.11 -7.28
C LEU A 312 -4.21 -2.45 -6.82
N SER A 313 -5.53 -2.52 -6.65
CA SER A 313 -6.22 -3.76 -6.28
C SER A 313 -6.09 -4.85 -7.32
N ILE A 314 -6.19 -4.50 -8.60
CA ILE A 314 -6.12 -5.48 -9.67
C ILE A 314 -4.72 -6.09 -9.73
N ILE A 315 -3.68 -5.27 -9.62
CA ILE A 315 -2.30 -5.77 -9.57
C ILE A 315 -2.08 -6.63 -8.33
N ASP A 316 -2.39 -6.13 -7.13
CA ASP A 316 -2.15 -6.89 -5.90
C ASP A 316 -2.89 -8.24 -5.89
N ARG A 317 -4.17 -8.24 -6.27
CA ARG A 317 -4.99 -9.46 -6.35
C ARG A 317 -4.44 -10.45 -7.37
N ASP A 318 -3.96 -9.97 -8.52
CA ASP A 318 -3.45 -10.87 -9.55
C ASP A 318 -2.11 -11.48 -9.13
N LEU A 319 -1.21 -10.66 -8.60
CA LEU A 319 0.07 -11.12 -8.04
C LEU A 319 -0.12 -12.12 -6.91
N GLU A 320 -1.09 -11.88 -6.03
CA GLU A 320 -1.39 -12.81 -4.94
C GLU A 320 -1.85 -14.19 -5.49
N LYS A 321 -2.67 -14.19 -6.55
CA LYS A 321 -3.10 -15.45 -7.21
C LYS A 321 -1.92 -16.18 -7.85
N THR A 322 -1.10 -15.49 -8.61
CA THR A 322 0.02 -16.09 -9.34
C THR A 322 1.17 -16.50 -8.41
N VAL A 323 1.44 -15.76 -7.33
CA VAL A 323 2.42 -16.16 -6.29
C VAL A 323 1.99 -17.44 -5.58
N ARG A 324 0.69 -17.61 -5.29
CA ARG A 324 0.17 -18.86 -4.73
C ARG A 324 0.38 -20.03 -5.68
N GLU A 325 0.15 -19.82 -6.97
CA GLU A 325 0.39 -20.86 -7.98
C GLU A 325 1.87 -21.17 -8.13
N ALA A 326 2.73 -20.15 -8.16
CA ALA A 326 4.19 -20.30 -8.15
C ALA A 326 4.67 -21.12 -6.95
N THR A 327 4.10 -20.86 -5.77
CA THR A 327 4.41 -21.61 -4.54
C THR A 327 4.04 -23.08 -4.67
N ARG A 328 2.87 -23.39 -5.23
CA ARG A 328 2.43 -24.77 -5.48
C ARG A 328 3.34 -25.47 -6.48
N GLN A 329 3.66 -24.81 -7.60
CA GLN A 329 4.55 -25.37 -8.61
C GLN A 329 5.95 -25.63 -8.04
N ASN A 330 6.49 -24.69 -7.26
CA ASN A 330 7.79 -24.85 -6.59
C ASN A 330 7.77 -26.05 -5.64
N GLY A 331 6.67 -26.25 -4.87
CA GLY A 331 6.49 -27.43 -4.04
C GLY A 331 6.50 -28.75 -4.84
N ARG A 332 5.87 -28.78 -6.02
CA ARG A 332 5.89 -29.96 -6.91
C ARG A 332 7.29 -30.25 -7.45
N VAL A 333 8.03 -29.21 -7.84
CA VAL A 333 9.42 -29.32 -8.30
C VAL A 333 10.33 -29.83 -7.18
N ALA A 334 10.18 -29.30 -5.96
CA ALA A 334 10.95 -29.76 -4.80
C ALA A 334 10.69 -31.24 -4.48
N LEU A 335 9.42 -31.68 -4.52
CA LEU A 335 9.06 -33.09 -4.33
C LEU A 335 9.65 -34.00 -5.42
N PHE A 336 9.77 -33.51 -6.66
CA PHE A 336 10.43 -34.24 -7.74
C PHE A 336 11.93 -34.40 -7.45
N LEU A 337 12.62 -33.29 -7.16
CA LEU A 337 14.07 -33.29 -6.91
C LEU A 337 14.44 -34.17 -5.72
N ASN A 338 13.62 -34.18 -4.66
CA ASN A 338 13.85 -35.03 -3.47
C ASN A 338 13.77 -36.54 -3.74
N ARG A 339 13.27 -36.99 -4.90
CA ARG A 339 13.29 -38.42 -5.26
C ARG A 339 14.64 -38.90 -5.78
N PHE A 340 15.55 -37.97 -6.08
CA PHE A 340 16.86 -38.24 -6.67
C PHE A 340 18.01 -37.86 -5.74
N VAL A 341 17.70 -37.41 -4.52
CA VAL A 341 18.64 -37.15 -3.41
C VAL A 341 18.48 -38.25 -2.38
#